data_AF-A0A5C6C6M4-F1
#
_entry.id   AF-A0A5C6C6M4-F1
#
_cell.length_a   1.000
_cell.length_b   1.000
_cell.length_c   1.000
_cell.angle_alpha   90.00
_cell.angle_beta   90.00
_cell.angle_gamma   90.00
#
_symmetry.space_group_name_H-M   'P 1'
#
loop_
_entity.id
_entity.type
_entity.pdbx_description
1 polymer ?
#
loop_
_entity_poly.entity_id
_entity_poly.type
_entity_poly.pdbx_seq_one_letter_code
_entity_poly.pdbx_strand_id
1 'polypeptide(L)'
;MRAIPELPDQTNVLVISYLTIRRAIGISGLALPVVLLVGGWITGIPIQDNMSSYYHTGMRDVFVGTLCAIGVFLFCYQGYGWAENWTANLGGVSALGIALCPLDFNSDPLLQKSVHGYLHTFSGGVFFSTLAFYSLYHFPRESRLEAEPHLWERKWIYRTSGIVILVSLLTMGIYLFFLDDDWKQLLTSYHFLFWMEWIAVWSFAAAWLARGRAIIADIAVDVLAYSSELLLKKRHAGSHPGLKQDEDLQKGPLDETNSNQS
;
A
#
# COMPACT_ATOMS: atom_id res chain seq x y z
N MET A 1 20.35 16.52 23.58
CA MET A 1 20.23 16.62 22.10
C MET A 1 21.42 15.89 21.51
N ARG A 2 21.23 14.71 20.89
CA ARG A 2 22.30 14.08 20.10
C ARG A 2 22.47 14.92 18.84
N ALA A 3 23.66 15.49 18.63
CA ALA A 3 24.00 16.09 17.35
C ALA A 3 23.84 15.00 16.28
N ILE A 4 22.97 15.24 15.30
CA ILE A 4 22.88 14.41 14.11
C ILE A 4 24.20 14.66 13.38
N PRO A 5 25.04 13.63 13.14
CA PRO A 5 26.22 13.82 12.31
C PRO A 5 25.75 14.33 10.96
N GLU A 6 26.19 15.53 10.55
CA GLU A 6 25.88 16.00 9.22
C GLU A 6 26.54 15.04 8.22
N LEU A 7 25.70 14.30 7.51
CA LEU A 7 26.15 13.37 6.48
C LEU A 7 26.77 14.19 5.33
N PRO A 8 27.79 13.66 4.63
CA PRO A 8 28.34 14.32 3.45
C PRO A 8 27.24 14.62 2.42
N ASP A 9 27.34 15.74 1.70
CA ASP A 9 26.32 16.17 0.71
C ASP A 9 25.94 15.09 -0.29
N GLN A 10 26.91 14.25 -0.70
CA GLN A 10 26.67 13.11 -1.59
C GLN A 10 25.64 12.11 -1.04
N THR A 11 25.68 11.82 0.26
CA THR A 11 24.73 10.91 0.91
C THR A 11 23.33 11.50 0.91
N ASN A 12 23.20 12.81 1.17
CA ASN A 12 21.90 13.50 1.11
C ASN A 12 21.29 13.45 -0.29
N VAL A 13 22.08 13.68 -1.34
CA VAL A 13 21.62 13.60 -2.74
C VAL A 13 21.14 12.18 -3.10
N LEU A 14 21.86 11.15 -2.66
CA LEU A 14 21.46 9.75 -2.88
C LEU A 14 20.14 9.42 -2.18
N VAL A 15 19.96 9.85 -0.94
CA VAL A 15 18.72 9.65 -0.18
C VAL A 15 17.54 10.37 -0.86
N ILE A 16 17.72 11.61 -1.29
CA ILE A 16 16.66 12.37 -1.99
C ILE A 16 16.29 11.69 -3.31
N SER A 17 17.28 11.27 -4.10
CA SER A 17 17.04 10.56 -5.37
C SER A 17 16.25 9.27 -5.13
N TYR A 18 16.64 8.51 -4.11
CA TYR A 18 15.99 7.27 -3.75
C TYR A 18 14.54 7.45 -3.25
N LEU A 19 14.28 8.45 -2.41
CA LEU A 19 12.92 8.83 -2.00
C LEU A 19 12.09 9.32 -3.19
N THR A 20 12.71 10.02 -4.14
CA THR A 20 12.04 10.51 -5.35
C THR A 20 11.59 9.36 -6.24
N ILE A 21 12.42 8.33 -6.44
CA ILE A 21 12.03 7.11 -7.16
C ILE A 21 10.80 6.46 -6.50
N ARG A 22 10.84 6.29 -5.17
CA ARG A 22 9.71 5.71 -4.40
C ARG A 22 8.42 6.52 -4.58
N ARG A 23 8.52 7.86 -4.52
CA ARG A 23 7.39 8.77 -4.74
C ARG A 23 6.87 8.68 -6.18
N ALA A 24 7.76 8.63 -7.17
CA ALA A 24 7.37 8.54 -8.58
C ALA A 24 6.58 7.26 -8.86
N ILE A 25 7.01 6.12 -8.30
CA ILE A 25 6.27 4.85 -8.39
C ILE A 25 4.86 5.00 -7.79
N GLY A 26 4.76 5.55 -6.58
CA GLY A 26 3.48 5.75 -5.90
C GLY A 26 2.54 6.72 -6.62
N ILE A 27 3.06 7.86 -7.09
CA ILE A 27 2.28 8.86 -7.83
C ILE A 27 1.79 8.28 -9.16
N SER A 28 2.65 7.59 -9.91
CA SER A 28 2.26 6.93 -11.16
C SER A 28 1.14 5.90 -10.94
N GLY A 29 1.25 5.09 -9.88
CA GLY A 29 0.19 4.14 -9.51
C GLY A 29 -1.13 4.84 -9.16
N LEU A 30 -1.08 5.90 -8.35
CA LEU A 30 -2.30 6.64 -7.96
C LEU A 30 -2.95 7.34 -9.16
N ALA A 31 -2.14 7.94 -10.03
CA ALA A 31 -2.59 8.70 -11.18
C ALA A 31 -3.17 7.80 -12.28
N LEU A 32 -2.59 6.62 -12.52
CA LEU A 32 -2.97 5.73 -13.62
C LEU A 32 -4.49 5.53 -13.77
N PRO A 33 -5.21 4.95 -12.79
CA PRO A 33 -6.65 4.70 -12.95
C PRO A 33 -7.47 6.00 -13.05
N VAL A 34 -7.05 7.07 -12.36
CA VAL A 34 -7.74 8.38 -12.43
C VAL A 34 -7.63 8.95 -13.83
N VAL A 35 -6.43 8.95 -14.41
CA VAL A 35 -6.19 9.48 -15.75
C VAL A 35 -6.89 8.62 -16.80
N LEU A 36 -6.91 7.29 -16.66
CA LEU A 36 -7.68 6.42 -17.56
C LEU A 36 -9.17 6.71 -17.52
N LEU A 37 -9.76 6.84 -16.33
CA LEU A 37 -11.18 7.11 -16.16
C LEU A 37 -11.55 8.51 -16.67
N VAL A 38 -10.87 9.55 -16.18
CA VAL A 38 -11.17 10.95 -16.49
C VAL A 38 -10.80 11.27 -17.94
N GLY A 39 -9.63 10.82 -18.39
CA GLY A 39 -9.19 11.00 -19.78
C GLY A 39 -10.06 10.23 -20.76
N GLY A 40 -10.50 9.01 -20.40
CA GLY A 40 -11.49 8.27 -21.17
C GLY A 40 -12.82 9.03 -21.28
N TRP A 41 -13.34 9.52 -20.15
CA TRP A 41 -14.58 10.29 -20.13
C TRP A 41 -14.51 11.55 -21.00
N ILE A 42 -13.42 12.33 -20.91
CA ILE A 42 -13.22 13.55 -21.72
C ILE A 42 -13.13 13.22 -23.22
N THR A 43 -12.58 12.06 -23.59
CA THR A 43 -12.41 11.63 -24.98
C THR A 43 -13.59 10.80 -25.50
N GLY A 44 -14.65 10.63 -24.70
CA GLY A 44 -15.85 9.88 -25.07
C GLY A 44 -15.68 8.36 -25.05
N ILE A 45 -14.64 7.85 -24.40
CA ILE A 45 -14.38 6.42 -24.20
C ILE A 45 -15.15 5.96 -22.96
N PRO A 46 -16.04 4.96 -23.07
CA PRO A 46 -16.73 4.41 -21.91
C PRO A 46 -15.75 3.69 -20.97
N ILE A 47 -16.17 3.47 -19.72
CA ILE A 47 -15.41 2.64 -18.78
C ILE A 47 -15.21 1.26 -19.41
N GLN A 48 -14.00 0.74 -19.31
CA GLN A 48 -13.65 -0.58 -19.85
C GLN A 48 -13.78 -1.65 -18.77
N ASP A 49 -13.97 -2.91 -19.16
CA ASP A 49 -14.19 -4.02 -18.23
C ASP A 49 -13.02 -4.24 -17.25
N ASN A 50 -11.80 -3.92 -17.68
CA ASN A 50 -10.57 -3.91 -16.89
C ASN A 50 -9.66 -2.77 -17.35
N MET A 51 -8.66 -2.40 -16.54
CA MET A 51 -7.73 -1.30 -16.87
C MET A 51 -6.92 -1.60 -18.12
N SER A 52 -6.52 -2.87 -18.31
CA SER A 52 -5.75 -3.28 -19.48
C SER A 52 -6.51 -3.17 -20.80
N SER A 53 -7.84 -3.19 -20.79
CA SER A 53 -8.67 -2.98 -21.99
C SER A 53 -8.52 -1.55 -22.56
N TYR A 54 -8.07 -0.57 -21.77
CA TYR A 54 -7.74 0.77 -22.29
C TYR A 54 -6.59 0.75 -23.30
N TYR A 55 -5.81 -0.35 -23.38
CA TYR A 55 -4.81 -0.58 -24.42
C TYR A 55 -5.37 -0.48 -25.84
N HIS A 56 -6.65 -0.85 -26.04
CA HIS A 56 -7.31 -0.81 -27.36
C HIS A 56 -8.05 0.50 -27.64
N THR A 57 -7.83 1.52 -26.81
CA THR A 57 -8.50 2.82 -26.89
C THR A 57 -7.49 3.95 -27.12
N GLY A 58 -7.97 5.19 -27.27
CA GLY A 58 -7.11 6.37 -27.33
C GLY A 58 -6.24 6.59 -26.09
N MET A 59 -6.52 5.90 -24.98
CA MET A 59 -5.75 5.99 -23.73
C MET A 59 -4.57 5.01 -23.66
N ARG A 60 -4.32 4.24 -24.72
CA ARG A 60 -3.23 3.24 -24.78
C ARG A 60 -1.88 3.82 -24.34
N ASP A 61 -1.52 4.98 -24.88
CA ASP A 61 -0.18 5.54 -24.68
C ASP A 61 0.02 5.98 -23.22
N VAL A 62 -1.06 6.39 -22.54
CA VAL A 62 -1.04 6.66 -21.09
C VAL A 62 -0.87 5.37 -20.30
N PHE A 63 -1.64 4.33 -20.61
CA PHE A 63 -1.55 3.04 -19.93
C PHE A 63 -0.15 2.43 -20.07
N VAL A 64 0.32 2.27 -21.31
CA VAL A 64 1.62 1.68 -21.64
C VAL A 64 2.76 2.55 -21.10
N GLY A 65 2.71 3.87 -21.33
CA GLY A 65 3.74 4.79 -20.87
C GLY A 65 3.91 4.79 -19.35
N THR A 66 2.80 4.72 -18.61
CA THR A 66 2.83 4.69 -17.13
C THR A 66 3.40 3.37 -16.62
N LEU A 67 3.01 2.23 -17.20
CA LEU A 67 3.56 0.93 -16.81
C LEU A 67 5.05 0.80 -17.16
N CYS A 68 5.47 1.33 -18.31
CA CYS A 68 6.89 1.43 -18.65
C CYS A 68 7.67 2.27 -17.62
N ALA A 69 7.13 3.42 -17.23
CA ALA A 69 7.75 4.27 -16.21
C ALA A 69 7.85 3.55 -14.85
N ILE A 70 6.76 2.91 -14.40
CA ILE A 70 6.76 2.11 -13.17
C ILE A 70 7.79 0.98 -13.25
N GLY A 71 7.85 0.27 -14.38
CA GLY A 71 8.81 -0.81 -14.60
C GLY A 71 10.26 -0.34 -14.49
N VAL A 72 10.60 0.77 -15.16
CA VAL A 72 11.94 1.38 -15.09
C VAL A 72 12.26 1.84 -13.67
N PHE A 73 11.33 2.50 -12.98
CA PHE A 73 11.56 2.94 -11.61
C PHE A 73 11.75 1.78 -10.64
N LEU A 74 11.07 0.65 -10.84
CA LEU A 74 11.29 -0.57 -10.07
C LEU A 74 12.67 -1.18 -10.34
N PHE A 75 13.19 -1.14 -11.58
CA PHE A 75 14.59 -1.55 -11.84
C PHE A 75 15.61 -0.63 -11.17
N CYS A 76 15.32 0.68 -11.11
CA CYS A 76 16.18 1.63 -10.43
C CYS A 76 16.06 1.55 -8.90
N TYR A 77 15.04 0.86 -8.37
CA TYR A 77 14.86 0.66 -6.94
C TYR A 77 15.83 -0.41 -6.43
N GLN A 78 16.92 0.04 -5.79
CA GLN A 78 17.83 -0.85 -5.08
C GLN A 78 17.38 -1.03 -3.62
N GLY A 79 17.12 -2.28 -3.24
CA GLY A 79 16.86 -2.69 -1.87
C GLY A 79 18.15 -3.02 -1.10
N TYR A 80 17.98 -3.40 0.17
CA TYR A 80 19.10 -3.66 1.09
C TYR A 80 19.84 -4.98 0.83
N GLY A 81 19.27 -5.89 0.06
CA GLY A 81 19.81 -7.22 -0.16
C GLY A 81 19.46 -7.80 -1.53
N TRP A 82 20.02 -8.97 -1.82
CA TRP A 82 19.85 -9.63 -3.11
C TRP A 82 18.38 -10.03 -3.35
N ALA A 83 17.67 -10.49 -2.32
CA ALA A 83 16.27 -10.88 -2.45
C ALA A 83 15.40 -9.68 -2.79
N GLU A 84 15.62 -8.53 -2.15
CA GLU A 84 14.94 -7.27 -2.44
C GLU A 84 15.20 -6.82 -3.90
N ASN A 85 16.46 -6.81 -4.33
CA ASN A 85 16.79 -6.43 -5.71
C ASN A 85 16.17 -7.38 -6.73
N TRP A 86 16.17 -8.68 -6.45
CA TRP A 86 15.55 -9.67 -7.32
C TRP A 86 14.04 -9.49 -7.42
N THR A 87 13.34 -9.24 -6.31
CA THR A 87 11.90 -8.99 -6.33
C THR A 87 11.56 -7.66 -7.00
N ALA A 88 12.37 -6.62 -6.85
CA ALA A 88 12.18 -5.34 -7.55
C ALA A 88 12.28 -5.53 -9.07
N ASN A 89 13.33 -6.24 -9.51
CA ASN A 89 13.55 -6.56 -10.91
C ASN A 89 12.43 -7.44 -11.48
N LEU A 90 11.95 -8.42 -10.71
CA LEU A 90 10.80 -9.23 -11.12
C LEU A 90 9.57 -8.35 -11.35
N GLY A 91 9.27 -7.44 -10.43
CA GLY A 91 8.17 -6.47 -10.58
C GLY A 91 8.37 -5.56 -11.80
N GLY A 92 9.59 -5.10 -12.06
CA GLY A 92 9.94 -4.30 -13.23
C GLY A 92 9.71 -5.05 -14.55
N VAL A 93 10.20 -6.29 -14.65
CA VAL A 93 9.98 -7.17 -15.82
C VAL A 93 8.49 -7.43 -16.02
N SER A 94 7.75 -7.73 -14.96
CA SER A 94 6.32 -7.98 -15.05
C SER A 94 5.54 -6.73 -15.50
N ALA A 95 5.89 -5.53 -14.99
CA ALA A 95 5.27 -4.29 -15.46
C ALA A 95 5.51 -4.05 -16.96
N LEU A 96 6.74 -4.29 -17.44
CA LEU A 96 7.05 -4.22 -18.86
C LEU A 96 6.33 -5.30 -19.66
N GLY A 97 6.16 -6.51 -19.11
CA GLY A 97 5.39 -7.58 -19.72
C GLY A 97 3.93 -7.16 -19.99
N ILE A 98 3.28 -6.51 -19.02
CA ILE A 98 1.93 -5.95 -19.17
C ILE A 98 1.92 -4.84 -20.24
N ALA A 99 2.94 -3.97 -20.23
CA ALA A 99 3.01 -2.81 -21.12
C ALA A 99 3.30 -3.19 -22.59
N LEU A 100 4.11 -4.22 -22.83
CA LEU A 100 4.59 -4.59 -24.16
C LEU A 100 3.80 -5.74 -24.79
N CYS A 101 3.08 -6.52 -23.98
CA CYS A 101 2.20 -7.58 -24.48
C CYS A 101 0.74 -7.11 -24.39
N PRO A 102 0.04 -6.86 -25.50
CA PRO A 102 -1.37 -6.49 -25.46
C PRO A 102 -2.23 -7.67 -24.96
N LEU A 103 -3.22 -7.35 -24.13
CA LEU A 103 -4.34 -8.25 -23.84
C LEU A 103 -5.19 -8.42 -25.11
N ASP A 104 -5.76 -9.59 -25.36
CA ASP A 104 -6.64 -9.77 -26.52
C ASP A 104 -7.95 -8.97 -26.36
N PHE A 105 -8.43 -8.37 -27.46
CA PHE A 105 -9.62 -7.54 -27.46
C PHE A 105 -10.89 -8.38 -27.27
N ASN A 106 -11.78 -7.96 -26.35
CA ASN A 106 -13.05 -8.62 -26.04
C ASN A 106 -12.92 -10.15 -25.83
N SER A 107 -11.84 -10.56 -25.17
CA SER A 107 -11.62 -11.94 -24.74
C SER A 107 -11.71 -12.07 -23.24
N ASP A 108 -12.10 -13.26 -22.76
CA ASP A 108 -11.95 -13.60 -21.34
C ASP A 108 -10.45 -13.52 -20.97
N PRO A 109 -10.05 -12.75 -19.94
CA PRO A 109 -8.66 -12.65 -19.48
C PRO A 109 -7.99 -14.00 -19.18
N LEU A 110 -8.78 -15.04 -18.85
CA LEU A 110 -8.29 -16.41 -18.63
C LEU A 110 -8.09 -17.17 -19.94
N LEU A 111 -8.96 -16.98 -20.93
CA LEU A 111 -8.94 -17.70 -22.21
C LEU A 111 -8.55 -16.76 -23.35
N GLN A 112 -7.25 -16.48 -23.39
CA GLN A 112 -6.64 -15.65 -24.44
C GLN A 112 -6.49 -16.45 -25.74
N LYS A 113 -6.54 -15.74 -26.87
CA LYS A 113 -6.37 -16.31 -28.23
C LYS A 113 -4.92 -16.24 -28.69
N SER A 114 -4.15 -15.28 -28.19
CA SER A 114 -2.76 -15.03 -28.56
C SER A 114 -1.80 -15.33 -27.41
N VAL A 115 -0.54 -15.63 -27.77
CA VAL A 115 0.55 -15.79 -26.80
C VAL A 115 0.78 -14.49 -26.03
N HIS A 116 0.62 -13.34 -26.68
CA HIS A 116 0.76 -12.03 -26.04
C HIS A 116 -0.30 -11.81 -24.96
N GLY A 117 -1.55 -12.21 -25.21
CA GLY A 117 -2.62 -12.16 -24.22
C GLY A 117 -2.28 -12.98 -22.96
N TYR A 118 -1.82 -14.22 -23.13
CA TYR A 118 -1.39 -15.04 -21.98
C TYR A 118 -0.21 -14.44 -21.23
N LEU A 119 0.78 -13.90 -21.96
CA LEU A 119 1.93 -13.20 -21.36
C LEU A 119 1.48 -11.97 -20.57
N HIS A 120 0.49 -11.22 -21.07
CA HIS A 120 -0.09 -10.07 -20.38
C HIS A 120 -0.74 -10.49 -19.06
N THR A 121 -1.68 -11.45 -19.09
CA THR A 121 -2.40 -11.91 -17.89
C THR A 121 -1.43 -12.49 -16.86
N PHE A 122 -0.47 -13.32 -17.31
CA PHE A 122 0.55 -13.88 -16.44
C PHE A 122 1.42 -12.79 -15.80
N SER A 123 1.88 -11.81 -16.60
CA SER A 123 2.67 -10.68 -16.10
C SER A 123 1.89 -9.84 -15.09
N GLY A 124 0.59 -9.61 -15.32
CA GLY A 124 -0.32 -8.95 -14.38
C GLY A 124 -0.37 -9.65 -13.02
N GLY A 125 -0.57 -10.98 -13.03
CA GLY A 125 -0.59 -11.79 -11.81
C GLY A 125 0.73 -11.73 -11.04
N VAL A 126 1.86 -11.87 -11.74
CA VAL A 126 3.20 -11.77 -11.12
C VAL A 126 3.48 -10.36 -10.58
N PHE A 127 3.07 -9.32 -11.32
CA PHE A 127 3.23 -7.93 -10.90
C PHE A 127 2.50 -7.66 -9.58
N PHE A 128 1.17 -7.89 -9.52
CA PHE A 128 0.41 -7.66 -8.29
C PHE A 128 0.87 -8.53 -7.12
N SER A 129 1.25 -9.80 -7.38
CA SER A 129 1.82 -10.67 -6.35
C SER A 129 3.13 -10.11 -5.79
N THR A 130 3.99 -9.57 -6.65
CA THR A 130 5.25 -8.95 -6.25
C THR A 130 5.01 -7.70 -5.40
N LEU A 131 4.05 -6.86 -5.78
CA LEU A 131 3.68 -5.66 -5.03
C LEU A 131 3.10 -6.00 -3.65
N ALA A 132 2.25 -7.03 -3.58
CA ALA A 132 1.75 -7.54 -2.31
C ALA A 132 2.88 -8.05 -1.42
N PHE A 133 3.81 -8.83 -1.96
CA PHE A 133 4.97 -9.35 -1.23
C PHE A 133 5.86 -8.22 -0.69
N TYR A 134 6.11 -7.18 -1.50
CA TYR A 134 6.81 -5.98 -1.10
C TYR A 134 6.18 -5.29 0.10
N SER A 135 4.86 -5.08 0.03
CA SER A 135 4.08 -4.41 1.07
C SER A 135 4.05 -5.22 2.37
N LEU A 136 3.95 -6.54 2.29
CA LEU A 136 3.83 -7.40 3.48
C LEU A 136 5.16 -7.69 4.18
N TYR A 137 6.26 -7.82 3.42
CA TYR A 137 7.52 -8.33 3.94
C TYR A 137 8.68 -7.33 3.82
N HIS A 138 8.95 -6.80 2.63
CA HIS A 138 10.11 -5.93 2.42
C HIS A 138 9.94 -4.60 3.15
N PHE A 139 8.86 -3.86 2.93
CA PHE A 139 8.69 -2.54 3.56
C PHE A 139 8.73 -2.57 5.10
N PRO A 140 8.01 -3.47 5.80
CA PRO A 140 8.09 -3.52 7.26
C PRO A 140 9.49 -3.88 7.79
N ARG A 141 10.26 -4.71 7.06
CA ARG A 141 11.63 -5.07 7.44
C ARG A 141 12.57 -3.89 7.23
N GLU A 142 12.52 -3.28 6.05
CA GLU A 142 13.41 -2.19 5.71
C GLU A 142 13.12 -0.92 6.54
N SER A 143 11.86 -0.63 6.89
CA SER A 143 11.54 0.49 7.80
C SER A 143 12.21 0.36 9.16
N ARG A 144 12.42 -0.88 9.64
CA ARG A 144 13.19 -1.14 10.87
C ARG A 144 14.68 -0.92 10.68
N LEU A 145 15.23 -1.29 9.52
CA LEU A 145 16.64 -1.09 9.18
C LEU A 145 16.97 0.40 9.00
N GLU A 146 16.05 1.16 8.41
CA GLU A 146 16.13 2.62 8.22
C GLU A 146 15.84 3.42 9.51
N ALA A 147 15.43 2.76 10.60
CA ALA A 147 15.01 3.40 11.85
C ALA A 147 13.98 4.53 11.63
N GLU A 148 13.00 4.30 10.75
CA GLU A 148 11.96 5.28 10.42
C GLU A 148 11.12 5.65 11.66
N PRO A 149 10.65 6.91 11.78
CA PRO A 149 9.68 7.28 12.80
C PRO A 149 8.32 6.61 12.54
N HIS A 150 7.51 6.44 13.59
CA HIS A 150 6.16 5.89 13.50
C HIS A 150 6.09 4.49 12.86
N LEU A 151 7.01 3.60 13.28
CA LEU A 151 7.13 2.23 12.74
C LEU A 151 5.84 1.42 12.82
N TRP A 152 5.01 1.66 13.84
CA TRP A 152 3.76 0.93 14.01
C TRP A 152 2.74 1.33 12.93
N GLU A 153 2.52 2.63 12.76
CA GLU A 153 1.58 3.21 11.80
C GLU A 153 1.99 2.87 10.37
N ARG A 154 3.29 3.03 10.04
CA ARG A 154 3.84 2.64 8.73
C ARG A 154 3.64 1.16 8.46
N LYS A 155 3.98 0.30 9.43
CA LYS A 155 3.77 -1.16 9.31
C LYS A 155 2.29 -1.51 9.12
N TRP A 156 1.38 -0.77 9.74
CA TRP A 156 -0.05 -0.96 9.55
C TRP A 156 -0.50 -0.58 8.13
N ILE A 157 -0.03 0.57 7.61
CA ILE A 157 -0.29 0.97 6.21
C ILE A 157 0.23 -0.10 5.24
N TYR A 158 1.48 -0.55 5.38
CA TYR A 158 2.03 -1.56 4.47
C TYR A 158 1.28 -2.90 4.56
N ARG A 159 0.92 -3.36 5.76
CA ARG A 159 0.19 -4.62 5.91
C ARG A 159 -1.22 -4.56 5.36
N THR A 160 -1.94 -3.47 5.61
CA THR A 160 -3.30 -3.28 5.08
C THR A 160 -3.25 -3.21 3.56
N SER A 161 -2.35 -2.41 2.97
CA SER A 161 -2.13 -2.36 1.54
C SER A 161 -1.83 -3.73 0.93
N GLY A 162 -0.88 -4.49 1.50
CA GLY A 162 -0.54 -5.81 1.02
C GLY A 162 -1.67 -6.83 1.10
N ILE A 163 -2.46 -6.81 2.18
CA ILE A 163 -3.64 -7.66 2.33
C ILE A 163 -4.70 -7.30 1.29
N VAL A 164 -4.97 -6.02 1.08
CA VAL A 164 -5.97 -5.58 0.08
C VAL A 164 -5.55 -6.02 -1.32
N ILE A 165 -4.26 -5.88 -1.69
CA ILE A 165 -3.78 -6.37 -2.99
C ILE A 165 -3.97 -7.89 -3.12
N LEU A 166 -3.63 -8.67 -2.09
CA LEU A 166 -3.83 -10.13 -2.12
C LEU A 166 -5.30 -10.52 -2.22
N VAL A 167 -6.17 -9.90 -1.43
CA VAL A 167 -7.61 -10.14 -1.48
C VAL A 167 -8.13 -9.79 -2.88
N SER A 168 -7.75 -8.64 -3.43
CA SER A 168 -8.14 -8.28 -4.80
C SER A 168 -7.69 -9.31 -5.83
N LEU A 169 -6.43 -9.75 -5.75
CA LEU A 169 -5.89 -10.75 -6.66
C LEU A 169 -6.60 -12.10 -6.52
N LEU A 170 -6.89 -12.54 -5.29
CA LEU A 170 -7.64 -13.77 -5.03
C LEU A 170 -9.07 -13.67 -5.54
N THR A 171 -9.77 -12.56 -5.32
CA THR A 171 -11.15 -12.39 -5.80
C THR A 171 -11.20 -12.34 -7.33
N MET A 172 -10.24 -11.68 -7.99
CA MET A 172 -10.11 -11.73 -9.45
C MET A 172 -9.82 -13.15 -9.95
N GLY A 173 -8.94 -13.89 -9.26
CA GLY A 173 -8.71 -15.31 -9.56
C GLY A 173 -9.99 -16.16 -9.41
N ILE A 174 -10.75 -15.97 -8.33
CA ILE A 174 -12.03 -16.67 -8.13
C ILE A 174 -13.01 -16.34 -9.25
N TYR A 175 -13.13 -15.06 -9.60
CA TYR A 175 -13.95 -14.59 -10.72
C TYR A 175 -13.57 -15.26 -12.05
N LEU A 176 -12.28 -15.37 -12.35
CA LEU A 176 -11.82 -15.95 -13.62
C LEU A 176 -12.02 -17.47 -13.67
N PHE A 177 -11.63 -18.20 -12.61
CA PHE A 177 -11.53 -19.66 -12.61
C PHE A 177 -12.78 -20.41 -12.12
N PHE A 178 -13.61 -19.80 -11.27
CA PHE A 178 -14.66 -20.53 -10.52
C PHE A 178 -16.09 -20.03 -10.77
N LEU A 179 -16.28 -18.89 -11.43
CA LEU A 179 -17.62 -18.37 -11.73
C LEU A 179 -18.09 -18.80 -13.12
N ASP A 180 -19.36 -19.19 -13.21
CA ASP A 180 -20.04 -19.51 -14.47
C ASP A 180 -20.37 -18.25 -15.28
N ASP A 181 -20.68 -18.44 -16.56
CA ASP A 181 -20.87 -17.35 -17.54
C ASP A 181 -21.96 -16.34 -17.14
N ASP A 182 -23.06 -16.79 -16.52
CA ASP A 182 -24.14 -15.90 -16.06
C ASP A 182 -23.65 -14.91 -14.99
N TRP A 183 -22.85 -15.40 -14.03
CA TRP A 183 -22.26 -14.57 -12.97
C TRP A 183 -21.17 -13.65 -13.52
N LYS A 184 -20.36 -14.15 -14.47
CA LYS A 184 -19.35 -13.34 -15.16
C LYS A 184 -19.99 -12.18 -15.92
N GLN A 185 -21.10 -12.42 -16.64
CA GLN A 185 -21.81 -11.38 -17.36
C GLN A 185 -22.38 -10.32 -16.40
N LEU A 186 -22.97 -10.74 -15.28
CA LEU A 186 -23.48 -9.82 -14.27
C LEU A 186 -22.37 -8.93 -13.70
N LEU A 187 -21.25 -9.52 -13.27
CA LEU A 187 -20.14 -8.76 -12.70
C LEU A 187 -19.42 -7.89 -13.74
N THR A 188 -19.34 -8.33 -14.99
CA THR A 188 -18.82 -7.53 -16.11
C THR A 188 -19.67 -6.29 -16.34
N SER A 189 -21.01 -6.37 -16.22
CA SER A 189 -21.87 -5.20 -16.36
C SER A 189 -21.60 -4.08 -15.33
N TYR A 190 -21.00 -4.45 -14.18
CA TYR A 190 -20.54 -3.51 -13.15
C TYR A 190 -19.04 -3.20 -13.24
N HIS A 191 -18.35 -3.63 -14.30
CA HIS A 191 -16.90 -3.45 -14.51
C HIS A 191 -16.08 -3.99 -13.32
N PHE A 192 -16.45 -5.18 -12.81
CA PHE A 192 -15.89 -5.74 -11.59
C PHE A 192 -14.35 -5.83 -11.60
N LEU A 193 -13.75 -6.33 -12.68
CA LEU A 193 -12.29 -6.45 -12.78
C LEU A 193 -11.62 -5.08 -12.70
N PHE A 194 -12.13 -4.07 -13.43
CA PHE A 194 -11.63 -2.71 -13.37
C PHE A 194 -11.56 -2.16 -11.94
N TRP A 195 -12.63 -2.34 -11.15
CA TRP A 195 -12.65 -1.88 -9.76
C TRP A 195 -11.67 -2.63 -8.86
N MET A 196 -11.56 -3.95 -9.02
CA MET A 196 -10.62 -4.74 -8.22
C MET A 196 -9.17 -4.38 -8.51
N GLU A 197 -8.84 -4.17 -9.79
CA GLU A 197 -7.52 -3.71 -10.20
C GLU A 197 -7.25 -2.29 -9.70
N TRP A 198 -8.23 -1.37 -9.77
CA TRP A 198 -8.11 -0.01 -9.23
C TRP A 198 -7.77 -0.05 -7.75
N ILE A 199 -8.55 -0.78 -6.95
CA ILE A 199 -8.36 -0.93 -5.50
C ILE A 199 -6.97 -1.49 -5.20
N ALA A 200 -6.51 -2.48 -5.96
CA ALA A 200 -5.18 -3.06 -5.81
C ALA A 200 -4.07 -2.03 -6.12
N VAL A 201 -4.18 -1.31 -7.23
CA VAL A 201 -3.22 -0.28 -7.64
C VAL A 201 -3.18 0.87 -6.64
N TRP A 202 -4.31 1.33 -6.14
CA TRP A 202 -4.37 2.39 -5.12
C TRP A 202 -3.79 1.94 -3.78
N SER A 203 -4.03 0.70 -3.39
CA SER A 203 -3.43 0.13 -2.17
C SER A 203 -1.91 0.05 -2.29
N PHE A 204 -1.40 -0.36 -3.46
CA PHE A 204 0.02 -0.33 -3.80
C PHE A 204 0.59 1.10 -3.76
N ALA A 205 -0.09 2.05 -4.39
CA ALA A 205 0.34 3.44 -4.44
C ALA A 205 0.44 4.06 -3.04
N ALA A 206 -0.53 3.80 -2.16
CA ALA A 206 -0.51 4.24 -0.77
C ALA A 206 0.72 3.72 -0.02
N ALA A 207 1.06 2.43 -0.17
CA ALA A 207 2.24 1.85 0.46
C ALA A 207 3.54 2.50 -0.05
N TRP A 208 3.66 2.73 -1.36
CA TRP A 208 4.83 3.37 -1.96
C TRP A 208 4.97 4.85 -1.61
N LEU A 209 3.87 5.59 -1.49
CA LEU A 209 3.89 6.99 -1.08
C LEU A 209 4.28 7.14 0.40
N ALA A 210 3.76 6.27 1.27
CA ALA A 210 4.20 6.20 2.67
C ALA A 210 5.69 5.87 2.75
N ARG A 211 6.16 4.92 1.93
CA ARG A 211 7.57 4.53 1.86
C ARG A 211 8.48 5.62 1.28
N GLY A 212 7.99 6.37 0.30
CA GLY A 212 8.68 7.50 -0.31
C GLY A 212 8.66 8.76 0.55
N ARG A 213 8.09 8.71 1.76
CA ARG A 213 7.94 9.88 2.65
C ARG A 213 7.31 11.05 1.92
N ALA A 214 6.28 10.80 1.12
CA ALA A 214 5.54 11.87 0.46
C ALA A 214 4.94 12.76 1.55
N ILE A 215 4.98 14.09 1.38
CA ILE A 215 4.59 15.05 2.44
C ILE A 215 3.20 14.73 3.01
N ILE A 216 2.23 14.49 2.12
CA ILE A 216 0.85 14.14 2.51
C ILE A 216 0.79 12.82 3.28
N ALA A 217 1.60 11.83 2.87
CA ALA A 217 1.66 10.54 3.54
C ALA A 217 2.33 10.64 4.92
N ASP A 218 3.40 11.44 5.06
CA ASP A 218 4.04 11.70 6.36
C ASP A 218 3.07 12.42 7.31
N ILE A 219 2.34 13.45 6.83
CA ILE A 219 1.29 14.12 7.62
C ILE A 219 0.21 13.11 8.06
N ALA A 220 -0.24 12.23 7.16
CA ALA A 220 -1.24 11.21 7.51
C ALA A 220 -0.72 10.23 8.58
N VAL A 221 0.56 9.82 8.47
CA VAL A 221 1.22 8.98 9.48
C VAL A 221 1.31 9.68 10.83
N ASP A 222 1.67 10.96 10.86
CA ASP A 222 1.77 11.75 12.08
C ASP A 222 0.39 11.93 12.76
N VAL A 223 -0.65 12.17 11.96
CA VAL A 223 -2.04 12.24 12.45
C VAL A 223 -2.51 10.90 13.02
N LEU A 224 -2.19 9.79 12.36
CA LEU A 224 -2.48 8.44 12.86
C LEU A 224 -1.76 8.17 14.19
N ALA A 225 -0.48 8.53 14.28
CA ALA A 225 0.30 8.36 15.50
C ALA A 225 -0.28 9.19 16.66
N TYR A 226 -0.60 10.47 16.41
CA TYR A 226 -1.24 11.33 17.40
C TYR A 226 -2.59 10.76 17.88
N SER A 227 -3.42 10.26 16.97
CA SER A 227 -4.69 9.63 17.32
C SER A 227 -4.51 8.37 18.18
N SER A 228 -3.51 7.55 17.87
CA SER A 228 -3.14 6.35 18.63
C SER A 228 -2.71 6.69 20.06
N GLU A 229 -1.84 7.70 20.22
CA GLU A 229 -1.40 8.18 21.54
C GLU A 229 -2.55 8.72 22.38
N LEU A 230 -3.48 9.47 21.78
CA LEU A 230 -4.68 9.95 22.47
C LEU A 230 -5.58 8.80 22.95
N LEU A 231 -5.78 7.77 22.12
CA LEU A 231 -6.56 6.59 22.49
C LEU A 231 -5.90 5.81 23.62
N LEU A 232 -4.58 5.65 23.58
CA LEU A 232 -3.82 5.01 24.66
C LEU A 232 -3.91 5.81 25.96
N LYS A 233 -3.73 7.13 25.91
CA LYS A 233 -3.87 8.02 27.08
C LYS A 233 -5.27 7.95 27.67
N LYS A 234 -6.32 7.95 26.85
CA LYS A 234 -7.71 7.81 27.29
C LYS A 234 -7.98 6.44 27.93
N ARG A 235 -7.42 5.36 27.37
CA ARG A 235 -7.52 4.00 27.93
C ARG A 235 -6.85 3.93 29.30
N HIS A 236 -5.66 4.51 29.47
CA HIS A 236 -4.98 4.56 30.77
C HIS A 236 -5.73 5.43 31.79
N ALA A 237 -6.35 6.53 31.38
CA ALA A 237 -7.18 7.36 32.25
C ALA A 237 -8.48 6.66 32.68
N GLY A 238 -9.09 5.84 31.80
CA GLY A 238 -10.30 5.06 32.10
C GLY A 238 -10.07 3.81 32.95
N SER A 239 -8.82 3.32 33.06
CA SER A 239 -8.46 2.16 33.90
C SER A 239 -8.24 2.49 35.38
N HIS A 240 -8.37 3.76 35.80
CA HIS A 240 -8.38 4.18 37.21
C HIS A 240 -9.63 5.00 37.60
N PRO A 241 -10.87 4.44 37.58
CA PRO A 241 -12.05 5.17 38.02
C PRO A 241 -12.48 4.85 39.47
N GLY A 242 -11.55 4.74 40.43
CA GLY A 242 -11.97 4.37 41.79
C GLY A 242 -10.90 4.26 42.89
N LEU A 243 -10.07 5.28 43.09
CA LEU A 243 -9.22 5.34 44.31
C LEU A 243 -9.10 6.76 44.88
N LYS A 244 -10.14 7.58 44.67
CA LYS A 244 -10.32 8.90 45.29
C LYS A 244 -11.77 9.12 45.68
N GLN A 245 -12.29 8.24 46.53
CA GLN A 245 -13.50 8.50 47.29
C GLN A 245 -13.53 7.50 48.45
N ASP A 246 -12.66 7.74 49.43
CA ASP A 246 -12.74 7.23 50.81
C ASP A 246 -11.73 8.04 51.64
N GLU A 247 -11.91 9.37 51.66
CA GLU A 247 -11.68 10.14 52.88
C GLU A 247 -12.91 9.92 53.79
N ASP A 248 -12.76 10.14 55.10
CA ASP A 248 -13.85 10.42 56.07
C ASP A 248 -14.48 9.32 56.94
N LEU A 249 -13.86 8.14 57.15
CA LEU A 249 -14.35 7.23 58.21
C LEU A 249 -13.28 6.65 59.15
N GLN A 250 -12.28 7.43 59.56
CA GLN A 250 -11.39 6.98 60.65
C GLN A 250 -10.65 8.12 61.38
N LYS A 251 -11.37 9.13 61.87
CA LYS A 251 -10.83 10.05 62.90
C LYS A 251 -11.79 10.28 64.05
N GLY A 252 -11.49 9.63 65.18
CA GLY A 252 -11.85 10.02 66.54
C GLY A 252 -12.56 8.92 67.37
N PRO A 253 -12.50 8.97 68.71
CA PRO A 253 -11.33 9.18 69.59
C PRO A 253 -11.24 8.11 70.72
N LEU A 254 -10.27 8.28 71.65
CA LEU A 254 -10.08 7.59 72.96
C LEU A 254 -9.22 6.30 72.88
N ASP A 255 -8.28 5.99 73.78
CA ASP A 255 -8.26 6.26 75.22
C ASP A 255 -6.82 6.24 75.79
N GLU A 256 -6.60 7.03 76.84
CA GLU A 256 -5.40 7.02 77.66
C GLU A 256 -5.37 5.73 78.49
N THR A 257 -4.22 5.04 78.58
CA THR A 257 -3.88 4.37 79.84
C THR A 257 -2.39 4.12 80.01
N ASN A 258 -1.93 4.71 81.09
CA ASN A 258 -0.65 4.70 81.76
C ASN A 258 -0.38 3.35 82.46
N SER A 259 0.81 2.76 82.35
CA SER A 259 1.49 2.04 83.46
C SER A 259 2.90 1.54 83.09
N ASN A 260 3.92 2.30 83.50
CA ASN A 260 5.02 1.94 84.40
C ASN A 260 5.65 0.51 84.45
N GLN A 261 6.97 0.54 84.70
CA GLN A 261 7.88 -0.50 85.26
C GLN A 261 8.37 -1.58 84.27
N SER A 262 9.66 -1.94 84.16
CA SER A 262 10.90 -1.64 84.91
C SER A 262 12.10 -1.96 84.03
#